data_AF-A0A7C7UN41-F1
#
_entry.id   AF-A0A7C7UN41-F1
#
_cell.length_a   1.000
_cell.length_b   1.000
_cell.length_c   1.000
_cell.angle_alpha   90.00
_cell.angle_beta   90.00
_cell.angle_gamma   90.00
#
_symmetry.space_group_name_H-M   'P 1'
#
loop_
_entity.id
_entity.type
_entity.pdbx_description
1 polymer ?
#
loop_
_entity_poly.entity_id
_entity_poly.type
_entity_poly.pdbx_seq_one_letter_code
_entity_poly.pdbx_strand_id
1 'polypeptide(L)'
;MNTISTACKAILQEVSSGEIDDARGLARAKIRACKEFGLSRPLKNSEILAVATVEDRNNFLQLFRIKPVRSISGVSVITVMPKPHPCPHGRCIYCPGGPEHGTPSAYTGHEPASARALQHDYDPYGQVKSRVEQLRTIGHSVDKVELIIFGGTLIAHSQEYLEWFVTQCLNAMSGANATTIKEAQAAAEDATIRNSDITLETRPDHCR
;
A
#
# COMPACT_ATOMS: atom_id res chain seq x y z
N MET A 1 6.70 -23.50 -20.35
CA MET A 1 6.37 -22.05 -20.42
C MET A 1 5.15 -21.81 -19.57
N ASN A 2 5.14 -20.76 -18.76
CA ASN A 2 4.03 -20.49 -17.84
C ASN A 2 2.80 -20.01 -18.63
N THR A 3 1.73 -20.81 -18.68
CA THR A 3 0.50 -20.56 -19.46
C THR A 3 -0.09 -19.17 -19.20
N ILE A 4 0.03 -18.68 -17.96
CA ILE A 4 -0.39 -17.34 -17.53
C ILE A 4 0.40 -16.25 -18.27
N SER A 5 1.72 -16.42 -18.42
CA SER A 5 2.57 -15.43 -19.09
C SER A 5 2.25 -15.32 -20.58
N THR A 6 1.97 -16.44 -21.24
CA THR A 6 1.55 -16.47 -22.65
C THR A 6 0.20 -15.75 -22.83
N ALA A 7 -0.76 -16.03 -21.96
CA ALA A 7 -2.07 -15.36 -21.96
C ALA A 7 -1.95 -13.84 -21.72
N CYS A 8 -1.08 -13.40 -20.81
CA CYS A 8 -0.82 -11.97 -20.60
C CYS A 8 -0.25 -11.29 -21.86
N LYS A 9 0.69 -11.95 -22.56
CA LYS A 9 1.30 -11.41 -23.79
C LYS A 9 0.30 -11.31 -24.94
N ALA A 10 -0.59 -12.29 -25.09
CA ALA A 10 -1.64 -12.26 -26.11
C ALA A 10 -2.58 -11.05 -25.91
N ILE A 11 -3.05 -10.83 -24.67
CA ILE A 11 -3.91 -9.67 -24.36
C ILE A 11 -3.16 -8.35 -24.60
N LEU A 12 -1.87 -8.27 -24.25
CA LEU A 12 -1.07 -7.06 -24.53
C LEU A 12 -0.96 -6.79 -26.03
N GLN A 13 -0.78 -7.83 -26.84
CA GLN A 13 -0.69 -7.69 -28.29
C GLN A 13 -2.00 -7.18 -28.90
N GLU A 14 -3.16 -7.67 -28.44
CA GLU A 14 -4.50 -7.17 -28.85
C GLU A 14 -4.71 -5.69 -28.43
N VAL A 15 -4.15 -5.27 -27.30
CA VAL A 15 -4.20 -3.86 -26.88
C VAL A 15 -3.28 -3.01 -27.75
N SER A 16 -2.04 -3.46 -28.01
CA SER A 16 -1.08 -2.72 -28.82
C SER A 16 -1.47 -2.65 -30.31
N SER A 17 -2.25 -3.60 -30.82
CA SER A 17 -2.83 -3.54 -32.18
C SER A 17 -4.04 -2.60 -32.29
N GLY A 18 -4.54 -2.07 -31.18
CA GLY A 18 -5.72 -1.21 -31.14
C GLY A 18 -7.05 -1.95 -31.22
N GLU A 19 -7.06 -3.29 -31.13
CA GLU A 19 -8.30 -4.08 -31.09
C GLU A 19 -9.05 -3.90 -29.76
N ILE A 20 -8.35 -3.49 -28.71
CA ILE A 20 -8.92 -3.20 -27.39
C ILE A 20 -8.55 -1.76 -26.99
N ASP A 21 -9.54 -0.88 -26.99
CA ASP A 21 -9.40 0.53 -26.61
C ASP A 21 -10.19 0.89 -25.33
N ASP A 22 -11.11 0.03 -24.88
CA ASP A 22 -11.98 0.28 -23.75
C ASP A 22 -11.96 -0.81 -22.66
N ALA A 23 -12.42 -0.45 -21.46
CA ALA A 23 -12.42 -1.36 -20.31
C ALA A 23 -13.33 -2.59 -20.52
N ARG A 24 -14.37 -2.48 -21.36
CA ARG A 24 -15.28 -3.59 -21.65
C ARG A 24 -14.62 -4.61 -22.58
N GLY A 25 -13.91 -4.15 -23.60
CA GLY A 25 -13.09 -4.95 -24.50
C GLY A 25 -12.03 -5.72 -23.73
N LEU A 26 -11.33 -5.03 -22.81
CA LEU A 26 -10.35 -5.68 -21.95
C LEU A 26 -10.97 -6.77 -21.06
N ALA A 27 -12.15 -6.52 -20.49
CA ALA A 27 -12.87 -7.53 -19.71
C ALA A 27 -13.26 -8.76 -20.54
N ARG A 28 -13.72 -8.56 -21.79
CA ARG A 28 -14.04 -9.66 -22.71
C ARG A 28 -12.79 -10.46 -23.09
N ALA A 29 -11.68 -9.77 -23.39
CA ALA A 29 -10.41 -10.40 -23.73
C ALA A 29 -9.89 -11.31 -22.61
N LYS A 30 -9.99 -10.88 -21.35
CA LYS A 30 -9.65 -11.72 -20.20
C LYS A 30 -10.50 -12.98 -20.10
N ILE A 31 -11.80 -12.89 -20.35
CA ILE A 31 -12.71 -14.04 -20.33
C ILE A 31 -12.38 -14.99 -21.48
N ARG A 32 -12.09 -14.47 -22.68
CA ARG A 32 -11.64 -15.27 -23.82
C ARG A 32 -10.34 -16.01 -23.49
N ALA A 33 -9.35 -15.30 -22.97
CA ALA A 33 -8.07 -15.87 -22.57
C ALA A 33 -8.24 -16.97 -21.50
N CYS A 34 -9.18 -16.84 -20.57
CA CYS A 34 -9.48 -17.94 -19.63
C CYS A 34 -9.93 -19.22 -20.33
N LYS A 35 -10.79 -19.10 -21.36
CA LYS A 35 -11.29 -20.24 -22.11
C LYS A 35 -10.20 -20.85 -22.99
N GLU A 36 -9.44 -20.02 -23.69
CA GLU A 36 -8.42 -20.45 -24.64
C GLU A 36 -7.21 -21.09 -23.94
N PHE A 37 -6.77 -20.50 -22.82
CA PHE A 37 -5.59 -20.96 -22.08
C PHE A 37 -5.94 -21.82 -20.85
N GLY A 38 -7.22 -22.17 -20.66
CA GLY A 38 -7.67 -23.04 -19.56
C GLY A 38 -7.41 -22.48 -18.15
N LEU A 39 -7.51 -21.16 -17.98
CA LEU A 39 -7.23 -20.50 -16.70
C LEU A 39 -8.43 -20.62 -15.74
N SER A 40 -8.16 -20.95 -14.47
CA SER A 40 -9.19 -21.08 -13.42
C SER A 40 -9.85 -19.76 -13.01
N ARG A 41 -9.22 -18.63 -13.32
CA ARG A 41 -9.74 -17.29 -13.04
C ARG A 41 -9.29 -16.27 -14.09
N PRO A 42 -10.02 -15.15 -14.24
CA PRO A 42 -9.56 -14.00 -15.02
C PRO A 42 -8.23 -13.44 -14.53
N LEU A 43 -7.42 -12.98 -15.48
CA LEU A 43 -6.16 -12.27 -15.22
C LEU A 43 -6.43 -10.89 -14.61
N LYS A 44 -5.67 -10.53 -13.58
CA LYS A 44 -5.70 -9.19 -12.97
C LYS A 44 -4.98 -8.19 -13.89
N ASN A 45 -5.38 -6.92 -13.86
CA ASN A 45 -4.68 -5.88 -14.64
C ASN A 45 -3.20 -5.80 -14.24
N SER A 46 -2.88 -5.96 -12.95
CA SER A 46 -1.52 -6.01 -12.44
C SER A 46 -0.69 -7.16 -13.02
N GLU A 47 -1.30 -8.32 -13.28
CA GLU A 47 -0.60 -9.49 -13.86
C GLU A 47 -0.27 -9.28 -15.34
N ILE A 48 -1.14 -8.56 -16.05
CA ILE A 48 -0.92 -8.20 -17.46
C ILE A 48 0.15 -7.11 -17.54
N LEU A 49 0.05 -6.06 -16.72
CA LEU A 49 1.04 -4.98 -16.64
C LEU A 49 2.44 -5.45 -16.21
N ALA A 50 2.53 -6.53 -15.43
CA ALA A 50 3.82 -7.09 -15.00
C ALA A 50 4.64 -7.68 -16.17
N VAL A 51 3.99 -8.02 -17.29
CA VAL A 51 4.63 -8.59 -18.50
C VAL A 51 4.78 -7.55 -19.61
N ALA A 52 4.18 -6.37 -19.46
CA ALA A 52 4.22 -5.29 -20.43
C ALA A 52 5.63 -4.70 -20.56
N THR A 53 5.98 -4.26 -21.77
CA THR A 53 7.18 -3.43 -21.97
C THR A 53 7.01 -2.06 -21.30
N VAL A 54 8.10 -1.33 -21.09
CA VAL A 54 8.04 0.02 -20.51
C VAL A 54 7.19 0.96 -21.38
N GLU A 55 7.27 0.79 -22.70
CA GLU A 55 6.52 1.57 -23.67
C GLU A 55 5.02 1.25 -23.63
N ASP A 56 4.64 -0.04 -23.67
CA ASP A 56 3.24 -0.47 -23.53
C ASP A 56 2.65 -0.02 -22.19
N ARG A 57 3.46 -0.11 -21.11
CA ARG A 57 3.02 0.32 -19.78
C ARG A 57 2.69 1.80 -19.75
N ASN A 58 3.47 2.65 -20.42
CA ASN A 58 3.22 4.09 -20.49
C ASN A 58 2.02 4.42 -21.38
N ASN A 59 1.90 3.76 -22.53
CA ASN A 59 0.82 4.01 -23.51
C ASN A 59 -0.55 3.55 -23.01
N PHE A 60 -0.61 2.41 -22.31
CA PHE A 60 -1.88 1.78 -21.94
C PHE A 60 -2.20 1.86 -20.45
N LEU A 61 -1.41 2.60 -19.65
CA LEU A 61 -1.59 2.71 -18.21
C LEU A 61 -3.03 3.10 -17.82
N GLN A 62 -3.65 4.00 -18.58
CA GLN A 62 -5.00 4.49 -18.34
C GLN A 62 -6.07 3.40 -18.52
N LEU A 63 -5.89 2.53 -19.51
CA LEU A 63 -6.81 1.40 -19.78
C LEU A 63 -6.74 0.34 -18.66
N PHE A 64 -5.53 0.08 -18.16
CA PHE A 64 -5.30 -0.94 -17.12
C PHE A 64 -5.45 -0.41 -15.69
N ARG A 65 -5.59 0.90 -15.47
CA ARG A 65 -5.78 1.48 -14.14
C ARG A 65 -7.15 1.15 -13.58
N ILE A 66 -7.20 0.43 -12.47
CA ILE A 66 -8.46 0.05 -11.81
C ILE A 66 -9.02 1.29 -11.11
N LYS A 67 -10.02 1.92 -11.76
CA LYS A 67 -10.62 3.22 -11.44
C LYS A 67 -9.62 4.38 -11.53
N PRO A 68 -9.82 5.33 -12.46
CA PRO A 68 -9.07 6.58 -12.49
C PRO A 68 -9.55 7.53 -11.37
N VAL A 69 -9.62 7.04 -10.13
CA VAL A 69 -9.71 7.95 -8.98
C VAL A 69 -8.27 8.40 -8.79
N ARG A 70 -7.94 9.58 -9.33
CA ARG A 70 -6.99 10.41 -8.60
C ARG A 70 -7.59 10.51 -7.20
N SER A 71 -6.85 10.16 -6.15
CA SER A 71 -7.04 10.90 -4.90
C SER A 71 -7.11 12.36 -5.33
N ILE A 72 -8.21 13.06 -5.07
CA ILE A 72 -8.56 14.32 -5.77
C ILE A 72 -7.42 15.37 -5.67
N SER A 73 -6.51 15.20 -4.71
CA SER A 73 -5.31 16.01 -4.44
C SER A 73 -3.98 15.46 -4.99
N GLY A 74 -3.93 14.29 -5.63
CA GLY A 74 -2.69 13.62 -6.05
C GLY A 74 -1.87 13.02 -4.91
N VAL A 75 -2.40 13.01 -3.69
CA VAL A 75 -1.75 12.46 -2.49
C VAL A 75 -2.10 10.98 -2.34
N SER A 76 -1.09 10.13 -2.16
CA SER A 76 -1.28 8.72 -1.84
C SER A 76 -1.33 8.53 -0.32
N VAL A 77 -2.46 8.08 0.20
CA VAL A 77 -2.59 7.79 1.63
C VAL A 77 -1.95 6.43 1.94
N ILE A 78 -0.96 6.43 2.83
CA ILE A 78 -0.30 5.23 3.34
C ILE A 78 -0.58 5.13 4.82
N THR A 79 -1.23 4.04 5.19
CA THR A 79 -1.52 3.70 6.57
C THR A 79 -0.55 2.65 7.07
N VAL A 80 -0.06 2.85 8.28
CA VAL A 80 0.75 1.89 9.03
C VAL A 80 0.24 1.73 10.46
N MET A 81 0.48 0.55 11.05
CA MET A 81 0.13 0.28 12.44
C MET A 81 1.37 -0.08 13.26
N PRO A 82 1.52 0.50 14.48
CA PRO A 82 2.54 0.07 15.43
C PRO A 82 2.19 -1.30 16.01
N LYS A 83 3.17 -1.91 16.67
CA LYS A 83 3.00 -3.19 17.36
C LYS A 83 1.89 -3.09 18.42
N PRO A 84 1.06 -4.13 18.62
CA PRO A 84 0.06 -4.14 19.68
C PRO A 84 0.69 -3.89 21.05
N HIS A 85 0.14 -2.94 21.80
CA HIS A 85 0.60 -2.60 23.13
C HIS A 85 -0.59 -2.35 24.07
N PRO A 86 -0.52 -2.77 25.35
CA PRO A 86 -1.59 -2.50 26.31
C PRO A 86 -1.86 -1.00 26.45
N CYS A 87 -3.15 -0.63 26.57
CA CYS A 87 -3.55 0.75 26.86
C CYS A 87 -3.11 1.14 28.30
N PRO A 88 -2.64 2.37 28.53
CA PRO A 88 -2.17 2.81 29.85
C PRO A 88 -3.29 2.86 30.90
N HIS A 89 -4.55 3.06 30.47
CA HIS A 89 -5.73 3.08 31.34
C HIS A 89 -6.41 1.70 31.47
N GLY A 90 -5.83 0.64 30.89
CA GLY A 90 -6.43 -0.69 30.83
C GLY A 90 -7.38 -0.91 29.65
N ARG A 91 -8.01 -2.09 29.58
CA ARG A 91 -8.84 -2.51 28.43
C ARG A 91 -10.23 -1.87 28.48
N CYS A 92 -10.62 -1.18 27.41
CA CYS A 92 -12.00 -0.73 27.26
C CYS A 92 -12.95 -1.90 26.98
N ILE A 93 -14.15 -1.88 27.57
CA ILE A 93 -15.15 -2.94 27.41
C ILE A 93 -15.59 -3.16 25.95
N TYR A 94 -15.57 -2.12 25.13
CA TYR A 94 -15.99 -2.16 23.72
C TYR A 94 -14.84 -2.46 22.74
N CYS A 95 -13.59 -2.56 23.20
CA CYS A 95 -12.47 -2.84 22.32
C CYS A 95 -12.55 -4.29 21.80
N PRO A 96 -12.60 -4.50 20.47
CA PRO A 96 -12.68 -5.85 19.90
C PRO A 96 -11.31 -6.54 19.83
N GLY A 97 -10.22 -5.76 19.79
CA GLY A 97 -8.86 -6.24 19.68
C GLY A 97 -8.08 -6.13 20.98
N GLY A 98 -6.75 -6.13 20.84
CA GLY A 98 -5.83 -5.98 21.95
C GLY A 98 -4.59 -6.85 21.77
N PRO A 99 -3.53 -6.62 22.57
CA PRO A 99 -2.31 -7.44 22.55
C PRO A 99 -2.59 -8.94 22.67
N GLU A 100 -3.63 -9.32 23.41
CA GLU A 100 -4.09 -10.70 23.56
C GLU A 100 -4.57 -11.35 22.25
N HIS A 101 -5.01 -10.53 21.29
CA HIS A 101 -5.44 -10.94 19.96
C HIS A 101 -4.37 -10.66 18.90
N GLY A 102 -3.21 -10.13 19.31
CA GLY A 102 -2.14 -9.73 18.39
C GLY A 102 -2.54 -8.55 17.50
N THR A 103 -3.51 -7.73 17.89
CA THR A 103 -3.94 -6.54 17.14
C THR A 103 -3.98 -5.30 18.04
N PRO A 104 -3.87 -4.08 17.49
CA PRO A 104 -4.11 -2.89 18.29
C PRO A 104 -5.56 -2.87 18.84
N SER A 105 -5.76 -2.29 20.02
CA SER A 105 -6.97 -2.48 20.84
C SER A 105 -8.31 -2.19 20.14
N ALA A 106 -8.33 -1.22 19.22
CA ALA A 106 -9.55 -0.84 18.48
C ALA A 106 -9.81 -1.67 17.21
N TYR A 107 -8.91 -2.58 16.81
CA TYR A 107 -8.89 -3.19 15.48
C TYR A 107 -9.01 -4.72 15.51
N THR A 108 -9.62 -5.30 14.48
CA THR A 108 -9.90 -6.74 14.40
C THR A 108 -8.83 -7.56 13.68
N GLY A 109 -7.93 -6.90 12.94
CA GLY A 109 -6.88 -7.58 12.16
C GLY A 109 -7.29 -7.87 10.71
N HIS A 110 -8.57 -7.76 10.38
CA HIS A 110 -9.11 -8.04 9.05
C HIS A 110 -9.10 -6.80 8.13
N GLU A 111 -8.89 -5.62 8.71
CA GLU A 111 -8.78 -4.37 7.97
C GLU A 111 -7.53 -4.41 7.07
N PRO A 112 -7.55 -3.81 5.87
CA PRO A 112 -6.41 -3.91 4.93
C PRO A 112 -5.07 -3.41 5.49
N ALA A 113 -5.11 -2.42 6.39
CA ALA A 113 -3.93 -1.91 7.09
C ALA A 113 -3.45 -2.90 8.16
N SER A 114 -4.37 -3.42 8.98
CA SER A 114 -4.07 -4.40 10.03
C SER A 114 -3.55 -5.71 9.47
N ALA A 115 -4.15 -6.22 8.39
CA ALA A 115 -3.66 -7.40 7.69
C ALA A 115 -2.25 -7.19 7.15
N ARG A 116 -1.93 -5.99 6.64
CA ARG A 116 -0.57 -5.65 6.20
C ARG A 116 0.40 -5.58 7.38
N ALA A 117 0.00 -4.95 8.48
CA ALA A 117 0.83 -4.88 9.68
C ALA A 117 1.18 -6.28 10.19
N LEU A 118 0.20 -7.18 10.27
CA LEU A 118 0.40 -8.59 10.63
C LEU A 118 1.35 -9.31 9.66
N GLN A 119 1.19 -9.10 8.34
CA GLN A 119 2.07 -9.71 7.32
C GLN A 119 3.54 -9.29 7.45
N HIS A 120 3.79 -8.09 7.97
CA HIS A 120 5.12 -7.52 8.15
C HIS A 120 5.59 -7.54 9.61
N ASP A 121 4.92 -8.30 10.49
CA ASP A 121 5.20 -8.35 11.94
C ASP A 121 5.33 -6.95 12.58
N TYR A 122 4.46 -6.05 12.16
CA TYR A 122 4.43 -4.64 12.57
C TYR A 122 5.70 -3.83 12.26
N ASP A 123 6.54 -4.30 11.33
CA ASP A 123 7.69 -3.56 10.84
C ASP A 123 7.23 -2.31 10.04
N PRO A 124 7.57 -1.09 10.48
CA PRO A 124 7.19 0.15 9.79
C PRO A 124 7.71 0.22 8.36
N TYR A 125 8.96 -0.19 8.12
CA TYR A 125 9.60 -0.08 6.82
C TYR A 125 8.90 -0.98 5.78
N GLY A 126 8.70 -2.25 6.14
CA GLY A 126 8.02 -3.26 5.33
C GLY A 126 6.58 -2.89 5.01
N GLN A 127 5.84 -2.35 5.99
CA GLN A 127 4.47 -1.87 5.77
C GLN A 127 4.40 -0.76 4.71
N VAL A 128 5.25 0.28 4.83
CA VAL A 128 5.28 1.39 3.87
C VAL A 128 5.72 0.89 2.50
N LYS A 129 6.85 0.18 2.42
CA LYS A 129 7.41 -0.31 1.15
C LYS A 129 6.43 -1.19 0.39
N SER A 130 5.81 -2.15 1.08
CA SER A 130 4.79 -3.03 0.50
C SER A 130 3.58 -2.25 -0.01
N ARG A 131 3.15 -1.19 0.70
CA ARG A 131 2.03 -0.36 0.26
C ARG A 131 2.39 0.46 -0.99
N VAL A 132 3.57 1.05 -1.03
CA VAL A 132 4.09 1.78 -2.20
C VAL A 132 4.15 0.87 -3.42
N GLU A 133 4.74 -0.32 -3.27
CA GLU A 133 4.84 -1.31 -4.35
C GLU A 133 3.46 -1.75 -4.85
N GLN A 134 2.54 -2.04 -3.93
CA GLN A 134 1.18 -2.40 -4.28
C GLN A 134 0.51 -1.32 -5.14
N LEU A 135 0.62 -0.04 -4.75
CA LEU A 135 0.06 1.09 -5.49
C LEU A 135 0.68 1.22 -6.89
N ARG A 136 2.01 1.07 -7.01
CA ARG A 136 2.71 1.10 -8.30
C ARG A 136 2.30 -0.06 -9.21
N THR A 137 2.10 -1.26 -8.65
CA THR A 137 1.68 -2.46 -9.40
C THR A 137 0.26 -2.33 -9.97
N ILE A 138 -0.63 -1.58 -9.31
CA ILE A 138 -1.97 -1.28 -9.84
C ILE A 138 -2.01 -0.02 -10.73
N GLY A 139 -0.85 0.56 -11.06
CA GLY A 139 -0.74 1.70 -11.98
C GLY A 139 -0.96 3.07 -11.34
N HIS A 140 -0.82 3.20 -10.03
CA HIS A 140 -0.82 4.51 -9.36
C HIS A 140 0.60 5.05 -9.24
N SER A 141 0.79 6.33 -9.56
CA SER A 141 2.00 7.05 -9.17
C SER A 141 2.00 7.27 -7.66
N VAL A 142 3.18 7.19 -7.05
CA VAL A 142 3.39 7.42 -5.63
C VAL A 142 4.55 8.40 -5.51
N ASP A 143 4.22 9.67 -5.62
CA ASP A 143 5.13 10.81 -5.63
C ASP A 143 4.93 11.72 -4.40
N LYS A 144 3.68 11.81 -3.91
CA LYS A 144 3.33 12.51 -2.68
C LYS A 144 2.54 11.58 -1.75
N VAL A 145 2.94 11.50 -0.49
CA VAL A 145 2.35 10.60 0.51
C VAL A 145 1.85 11.37 1.72
N GLU A 146 0.68 10.98 2.21
CA GLU A 146 0.22 11.28 3.57
C GLU A 146 0.34 10.00 4.38
N LEU A 147 1.19 10.04 5.42
CA LEU A 147 1.40 8.92 6.31
C LEU A 147 0.38 9.00 7.47
N ILE A 148 -0.41 7.94 7.64
CA ILE A 148 -1.35 7.84 8.78
C ILE A 148 -0.88 6.69 9.68
N ILE A 149 -0.59 7.00 10.93
CA ILE A 149 -0.20 6.05 11.96
C ILE A 149 -1.36 5.89 12.93
N PHE A 150 -1.95 4.71 12.97
CA PHE A 150 -3.11 4.45 13.83
C PHE A 150 -3.11 3.04 14.42
N GLY A 151 -3.85 2.88 15.52
CA GLY A 151 -3.82 1.68 16.36
C GLY A 151 -4.47 1.87 17.74
N GLY A 152 -5.00 3.05 18.05
CA GLY A 152 -5.68 3.37 19.31
C GLY A 152 -4.77 3.45 20.55
N THR A 153 -3.53 2.94 20.50
CA THR A 153 -2.59 2.88 21.63
C THR A 153 -1.22 3.48 21.33
N LEU A 154 -1.11 4.33 20.30
CA LEU A 154 0.17 4.83 19.80
C LEU A 154 1.06 5.43 20.92
N ILE A 155 0.48 6.31 21.72
CA ILE A 155 1.09 6.99 22.86
C ILE A 155 1.34 6.10 24.10
N ALA A 156 0.92 4.84 24.08
CA ALA A 156 1.28 3.87 25.11
C ALA A 156 2.73 3.36 24.95
N HIS A 157 3.31 3.54 23.76
CA HIS A 157 4.70 3.19 23.48
C HIS A 157 5.67 4.24 24.03
N SER A 158 6.92 3.84 24.22
CA SER A 158 7.99 4.77 24.56
C SER A 158 8.27 5.75 23.40
N GLN A 159 8.79 6.93 23.75
CA GLN A 159 9.23 7.91 22.76
C GLN A 159 10.26 7.32 21.79
N GLU A 160 11.24 6.56 22.30
CA GLU A 160 12.26 5.88 21.48
C GLU A 160 11.65 4.96 20.42
N TYR A 161 10.61 4.20 20.79
CA TYR A 161 9.91 3.34 19.85
C TYR A 161 9.19 4.16 18.77
N LEU A 162 8.50 5.24 19.15
CA LEU A 162 7.78 6.08 18.18
C LEU A 162 8.73 6.81 17.23
N GLU A 163 9.85 7.34 17.75
CA GLU A 163 10.88 7.98 16.93
C GLU A 163 11.50 6.98 15.95
N TRP A 164 11.86 5.78 16.42
CA TRP A 164 12.33 4.70 15.55
C TRP A 164 11.27 4.35 14.49
N PHE A 165 10.01 4.21 14.89
CA PHE A 165 8.92 3.81 14.01
C PHE A 165 8.72 4.82 12.87
N VAL A 166 8.67 6.12 13.19
CA VAL A 166 8.56 7.19 12.20
C VAL A 166 9.81 7.26 11.32
N THR A 167 11.01 7.13 11.90
CA THR A 167 12.29 7.11 11.16
C THR A 167 12.28 6.01 10.10
N GLN A 168 11.85 4.81 10.44
CA GLN A 168 11.77 3.69 9.49
C GLN A 168 10.69 3.89 8.41
N CYS A 169 9.55 4.50 8.75
CA CYS A 169 8.54 4.86 7.75
C CYS A 169 9.10 5.85 6.72
N LEU A 170 9.82 6.87 7.18
CA LEU A 170 10.46 7.87 6.31
C LEU A 170 11.57 7.25 5.46
N ASN A 171 12.42 6.38 6.04
CA ASN A 171 13.43 5.63 5.31
C ASN A 171 12.83 4.78 4.18
N ALA A 172 11.66 4.17 4.40
CA ALA A 172 10.98 3.39 3.37
C ALA A 172 10.49 4.26 2.19
N MET A 173 10.19 5.54 2.43
CA MET A 173 9.79 6.48 1.39
C MET A 173 10.99 7.10 0.66
N SER A 174 12.02 7.51 1.41
CA SER A 174 13.20 8.18 0.88
C SER A 174 14.24 7.22 0.29
N GLY A 175 14.25 5.96 0.72
CA GLY A 175 15.31 5.00 0.41
C GLY A 175 16.60 5.22 1.20
N ALA A 176 16.58 6.12 2.19
CA ALA A 176 17.72 6.38 3.07
C ALA A 176 17.84 5.30 4.16
N ASN A 177 18.99 5.32 4.85
CA ASN A 177 19.25 4.52 6.05
C ASN A 177 19.54 5.45 7.24
N ALA A 178 18.66 6.41 7.48
CA ALA A 178 18.79 7.33 8.61
C ALA A 178 18.62 6.60 9.94
N THR A 179 19.39 7.02 10.95
CA THR A 179 19.35 6.44 12.30
C THR A 179 18.61 7.31 13.29
N THR A 180 18.50 8.60 12.99
CA THR A 180 17.75 9.57 13.79
C THR A 180 16.57 10.14 13.02
N ILE A 181 15.56 10.63 13.75
CA ILE A 181 14.38 11.25 13.15
C ILE A 181 14.75 12.47 12.30
N LYS A 182 15.74 13.27 12.73
CA LYS A 182 16.20 14.46 12.00
C LYS A 182 16.85 14.11 10.66
N GLU A 183 17.70 13.08 10.65
CA GLU A 183 18.30 12.56 9.42
C GLU A 183 17.23 12.04 8.46
N ALA A 184 16.24 11.32 8.98
CA ALA A 184 15.16 10.77 8.17
C ALA A 184 14.26 11.86 7.58
N GLN A 185 13.96 12.91 8.36
CA GLN A 185 13.22 14.08 7.89
C GLN A 185 13.97 14.80 6.77
N ALA A 186 15.26 15.10 6.96
CA ALA A 186 16.09 15.74 5.94
C ALA A 186 16.15 14.91 4.65
N ALA A 187 16.31 13.58 4.77
CA ALA A 187 16.30 12.71 3.60
C ALA A 187 14.93 12.64 2.91
N ALA A 188 13.83 12.76 3.66
CA ALA A 188 12.47 12.73 3.12
C ALA A 188 12.06 14.03 2.39
N GLU A 189 12.69 15.16 2.71
CA GLU A 189 12.42 16.45 2.05
C GLU A 189 12.83 16.44 0.57
N ASP A 190 13.99 15.85 0.26
CA ASP A 190 14.55 15.77 -1.10
C ASP A 190 14.20 14.46 -1.83
N ALA A 191 13.44 13.56 -1.18
CA ALA A 191 13.08 12.26 -1.73
C ALA A 191 12.17 12.36 -2.96
N THR A 192 12.24 11.33 -3.82
CA THR A 192 11.30 11.17 -4.94
C THR A 192 9.86 10.95 -4.45
N ILE A 193 9.68 10.25 -3.32
CA ILE A 193 8.40 10.13 -2.63
C ILE A 193 8.42 11.13 -1.48
N ARG A 194 7.68 12.23 -1.60
CA ARG A 194 7.62 13.27 -0.57
C ARG A 194 6.53 12.97 0.42
N ASN A 195 6.87 12.97 1.71
CA ASN A 195 5.88 12.91 2.78
C ASN A 195 5.32 14.32 3.04
N SER A 196 4.05 14.55 2.72
CA SER A 196 3.42 15.85 2.88
C SER A 196 2.83 16.09 4.25
N ASP A 197 2.39 15.03 4.92
CA ASP A 197 1.81 15.12 6.26
C ASP A 197 1.93 13.79 7.01
N ILE A 198 1.90 13.87 8.34
CA ILE A 198 1.84 12.71 9.23
C ILE A 198 0.65 12.89 10.17
N THR A 199 -0.36 12.04 10.01
CA THR A 199 -1.49 11.97 10.94
C THR A 199 -1.23 10.90 11.99
N LEU A 200 -1.38 11.26 13.26
CA LEU A 200 -1.26 10.35 14.40
C LEU A 200 -2.62 10.20 15.08
N GLU A 201 -3.07 8.97 15.29
CA GLU A 201 -4.23 8.69 16.14
C GLU A 201 -3.81 8.68 17.62
N THR A 202 -4.53 9.43 18.45
CA THR A 202 -4.31 9.43 19.90
C THR A 202 -5.59 9.77 20.65
N ARG A 203 -5.60 9.48 21.96
CA ARG A 203 -6.72 9.83 22.83
C ARG A 203 -6.63 11.31 23.24
N PRO A 204 -7.76 12.01 23.40
CA PRO A 204 -7.77 13.45 23.73
C PRO A 204 -7.04 13.83 25.03
N ASP A 205 -6.97 12.92 26.00
CA ASP A 205 -6.29 13.15 27.28
C ASP A 205 -4.77 13.34 27.16
N HIS A 206 -4.19 13.02 25.99
CA HIS A 206 -2.77 13.15 25.67
C HIS A 206 -2.46 14.30 24.70
N CYS A 207 -3.44 15.13 24.36
CA CYS A 207 -3.26 16.35 23.57
C CYS A 207 -3.95 17.52 24.30
N ARG A 208 -3.30 18.01 25.36
CA ARG A 208 -3.75 19.20 26.09
C ARG A 208 -3.20 20.48 25.50
#